data_AF-A0A800DAE3-F1
#
_entry.id   AF-A0A800DAE3-F1
#
_cell.length_a   1.000
_cell.length_b   1.000
_cell.length_c   1.000
_cell.angle_alpha   90.00
_cell.angle_beta   90.00
_cell.angle_gamma   90.00
#
_symmetry.space_group_name_H-M   'P 1'
#
loop_
_entity.id
_entity.type
_entity.pdbx_description
1 polymer ?
#
loop_
_entity_poly.entity_id
_entity_poly.type
_entity_poly.pdbx_seq_one_letter_code
_entity_poly.pdbx_strand_id
1 'polypeptide(L)'
;MCEKPALFFERGDKWIYPRTTFGDFLENGCDEEFPIEEDFHMHMKSIWADIRMRNTIEIRVFDSLPPSLVPSVPAFVKGIVYDEQNLNELYEMVNNWSFSEFEAMKAQIPRNGLNTVFRGEKVLDFAKKLLDMAEDGLKRNRTIDAHGNDESVYLKPIKKFIFIEGCSPSHWLVKNWKGDWGQNFFPVFEWCKY
;
A
#
# COMPACT_ATOMS: atom_id res chain seq x y z
N MET A 1 -7.70 -18.23 -2.32
CA MET A 1 -6.30 -18.40 -2.76
C MET A 1 -6.16 -19.59 -3.70
N CYS A 2 -6.82 -20.71 -3.39
CA CYS A 2 -6.88 -21.90 -4.25
C CYS A 2 -7.56 -21.64 -5.61
N GLU A 3 -8.62 -20.83 -5.64
CA GLU A 3 -9.31 -20.41 -6.88
C GLU A 3 -8.48 -19.57 -7.87
N LYS A 4 -7.25 -19.17 -7.48
CA LYS A 4 -6.38 -18.40 -8.38
C LYS A 4 -5.67 -19.35 -9.35
N PRO A 5 -5.43 -18.92 -10.60
CA PRO A 5 -4.70 -19.74 -11.56
C PRO A 5 -3.33 -20.18 -11.02
N ALA A 6 -3.05 -21.46 -11.16
CA ALA A 6 -1.75 -22.03 -10.90
C ALA A 6 -0.86 -21.78 -12.12
N LEU A 7 0.28 -21.11 -11.94
CA LEU A 7 1.11 -20.64 -13.06
C LEU A 7 2.02 -21.75 -13.59
N PHE A 8 3.11 -22.03 -12.89
CA PHE A 8 4.11 -23.03 -13.25
C PHE A 8 4.87 -23.48 -12.01
N PHE A 9 5.36 -24.72 -12.02
CA PHE A 9 6.11 -25.33 -10.91
C PHE A 9 7.31 -26.12 -11.41
N GLU A 10 8.38 -26.15 -10.63
CA GLU A 10 9.63 -26.84 -10.98
C GLU A 10 9.68 -28.23 -10.33
N ARG A 11 10.17 -29.22 -11.08
CA ARG A 11 10.44 -30.60 -10.63
C ARG A 11 11.76 -31.06 -11.22
N GLY A 12 12.85 -30.85 -10.49
CA GLY A 12 14.20 -31.05 -11.04
C GLY A 12 14.36 -30.23 -12.31
N ASP A 13 14.68 -30.88 -13.44
CA ASP A 13 14.87 -30.21 -14.73
C ASP A 13 13.56 -29.98 -15.53
N LYS A 14 12.40 -30.28 -14.95
CA LYS A 14 11.09 -30.16 -15.62
C LYS A 14 10.26 -29.01 -15.05
N TRP A 15 9.44 -28.43 -15.93
CA TRP A 15 8.42 -27.45 -15.57
C TRP A 15 7.02 -28.05 -15.75
N ILE A 16 6.20 -27.97 -14.72
CA ILE A 16 4.77 -28.33 -14.74
C ILE A 16 3.96 -27.06 -15.01
N TYR A 17 2.94 -27.17 -15.88
CA TYR A 17 2.00 -26.10 -16.17
C TYR A 17 0.55 -26.60 -15.99
N PRO A 18 -0.04 -26.48 -14.79
CA PRO A 18 -1.35 -27.08 -14.52
C PRO A 18 -2.49 -26.54 -15.37
N ARG A 19 -2.39 -25.29 -15.86
CA ARG A 19 -3.42 -24.60 -16.66
C ARG A 19 -4.81 -24.62 -16.01
N THR A 20 -4.85 -24.69 -14.69
CA THR A 20 -6.05 -24.78 -13.87
C THR A 20 -5.86 -23.93 -12.61
N THR A 21 -6.83 -23.96 -11.68
CA THR A 21 -6.67 -23.29 -10.38
C THR A 21 -5.69 -24.06 -9.49
N PHE A 22 -5.11 -23.41 -8.47
CA PHE A 22 -4.27 -24.14 -7.52
C PHE A 22 -5.07 -25.15 -6.70
N GLY A 23 -6.36 -24.90 -6.46
CA GLY A 23 -7.28 -25.87 -5.86
C GLY A 23 -7.41 -27.14 -6.69
N ASP A 24 -7.64 -27.00 -7.99
CA ASP A 24 -7.73 -28.15 -8.89
C ASP A 24 -6.40 -28.90 -9.00
N PHE A 25 -5.27 -28.18 -8.97
CA PHE A 25 -3.94 -28.80 -8.95
C PHE A 25 -3.67 -29.56 -7.65
N LEU A 26 -4.13 -29.04 -6.50
CA LEU A 26 -4.08 -29.74 -5.21
C LEU A 26 -4.88 -31.04 -5.22
N GLU A 27 -6.06 -31.04 -5.81
CA GLU A 27 -6.96 -32.20 -5.79
C GLU A 27 -6.63 -33.24 -6.85
N ASN A 28 -6.28 -32.81 -8.06
CA ASN A 28 -6.19 -33.69 -9.23
C ASN A 28 -4.75 -33.89 -9.75
N GLY A 29 -3.79 -33.10 -9.27
CA GLY A 29 -2.43 -33.09 -9.80
C GLY A 29 -2.36 -32.58 -11.25
N CYS A 30 -1.17 -32.63 -11.83
CA CYS A 30 -0.89 -32.35 -13.23
C CYS A 30 0.35 -33.15 -13.65
N ASP A 31 0.29 -33.84 -14.79
CA ASP A 31 1.39 -34.67 -15.30
C ASP A 31 1.92 -35.69 -14.27
N GLU A 32 1.01 -36.37 -13.56
CA GLU A 32 1.28 -37.35 -12.48
C GLU A 32 1.93 -36.74 -11.21
N GLU A 33 2.08 -35.42 -11.16
CA GLU A 33 2.68 -34.69 -10.06
C GLU A 33 1.62 -33.96 -9.24
N PHE A 34 1.74 -34.00 -7.92
CA PHE A 34 0.92 -33.22 -6.99
C PHE A 34 1.74 -32.05 -6.44
N PRO A 35 1.10 -30.94 -6.03
CA PRO A 35 1.82 -29.82 -5.44
C PRO A 35 2.53 -30.20 -4.15
N ILE A 36 3.74 -29.67 -3.98
CA ILE A 36 4.51 -29.70 -2.73
C ILE A 36 4.40 -28.36 -1.98
N GLU A 37 4.90 -28.28 -0.75
CA GLU A 37 4.82 -27.06 0.07
C GLU A 37 5.45 -25.84 -0.62
N GLU A 38 6.59 -26.04 -1.30
CA GLU A 38 7.28 -25.02 -2.07
C GLU A 38 6.41 -24.45 -3.20
N ASP A 39 5.54 -25.27 -3.81
CA ASP A 39 4.61 -24.82 -4.84
C ASP A 39 3.54 -23.92 -4.25
N PHE A 40 3.03 -24.23 -3.06
CA PHE A 40 2.11 -23.34 -2.38
C PHE A 40 2.77 -22.00 -2.08
N HIS A 41 4.02 -22.01 -1.59
CA HIS A 41 4.76 -20.78 -1.38
C HIS A 41 4.98 -19.99 -2.67
N MET A 42 5.28 -20.66 -3.78
CA MET A 42 5.46 -20.03 -5.09
C MET A 42 4.14 -19.49 -5.66
N HIS A 43 3.05 -20.25 -5.54
CA HIS A 43 1.69 -19.82 -5.88
C HIS A 43 1.30 -18.56 -5.11
N MET A 44 1.58 -18.53 -3.81
CA MET A 44 1.34 -17.33 -3.00
C MET A 44 2.12 -16.10 -3.50
N LYS A 45 3.29 -16.27 -4.15
CA LYS A 45 4.04 -15.15 -4.75
C LYS A 45 3.39 -14.61 -6.02
N SER A 46 2.61 -15.42 -6.74
CA SER A 46 1.91 -15.01 -7.98
C SER A 46 0.60 -14.28 -7.73
N ILE A 47 0.08 -14.30 -6.50
CA ILE A 47 -1.10 -13.54 -6.13
C ILE A 47 -0.72 -12.06 -5.97
N TRP A 48 -1.22 -11.22 -6.87
CA TRP A 48 -1.08 -9.75 -6.82
C TRP A 48 -2.38 -9.11 -6.35
N ALA A 49 -2.50 -8.94 -5.04
CA ALA A 49 -3.56 -8.19 -4.39
C ALA A 49 -2.98 -6.95 -3.69
N ASP A 50 -3.83 -5.98 -3.37
CA ASP A 50 -3.49 -4.79 -2.57
C ASP A 50 -2.81 -5.16 -1.25
N ILE A 51 -3.39 -6.14 -0.56
CA ILE A 51 -2.90 -6.70 0.70
C ILE A 51 -2.68 -8.19 0.47
N ARG A 52 -1.49 -8.69 0.81
CA ARG A 52 -1.16 -10.11 0.69
C ARG A 52 -0.80 -10.69 2.04
N MET A 53 -1.49 -11.77 2.41
CA MET A 53 -1.20 -12.53 3.61
C MET A 53 -0.24 -13.68 3.27
N ARG A 54 0.85 -13.77 4.02
CA ARG A 54 1.77 -14.92 4.08
C ARG A 54 2.00 -15.24 5.57
N ASN A 55 3.24 -15.52 5.96
CA ASN A 55 3.66 -15.43 7.37
C ASN A 55 3.73 -13.97 7.88
N THR A 56 3.48 -13.00 7.00
CA THR A 56 3.41 -11.56 7.26
C THR A 56 2.23 -10.96 6.49
N ILE A 57 1.86 -9.72 6.80
CA ILE A 57 0.92 -8.92 6.00
C ILE A 57 1.73 -7.97 5.13
N GLU A 58 1.64 -8.11 3.82
CA GLU A 58 2.29 -7.23 2.85
C GLU A 58 1.28 -6.20 2.32
N ILE A 59 1.53 -4.91 2.55
CA ILE A 59 0.75 -3.80 1.98
C ILE A 59 1.45 -3.33 0.70
N ARG A 60 0.77 -3.46 -0.44
CA ARG A 60 1.40 -3.38 -1.78
C ARG A 60 0.86 -2.25 -2.65
N VAL A 61 0.11 -1.32 -2.05
CA VAL A 61 -0.60 -0.24 -2.76
C VAL A 61 0.17 1.08 -2.84
N PHE A 62 1.37 1.15 -2.28
CA PHE A 62 2.18 2.37 -2.30
C PHE A 62 2.95 2.49 -3.60
N ASP A 63 2.87 3.67 -4.23
CA ASP A 63 3.78 4.05 -5.31
C ASP A 63 5.23 4.11 -4.81
N SER A 64 6.18 3.99 -5.73
CA SER A 64 7.58 4.31 -5.42
C SER A 64 7.73 5.81 -5.16
N LEU A 65 8.45 6.15 -4.10
CA LEU A 65 8.59 7.52 -3.61
C LEU A 65 10.06 7.98 -3.67
N PRO A 66 10.32 9.30 -3.77
CA PRO A 66 11.67 9.83 -3.63
C PRO A 66 12.23 9.57 -2.23
N PRO A 67 13.56 9.57 -2.04
CA PRO A 67 14.21 9.16 -0.79
C PRO A 67 13.69 9.89 0.46
N SER A 68 13.34 11.17 0.33
CA SER A 68 12.81 11.99 1.43
C SER A 68 11.41 11.57 1.90
N LEU A 69 10.65 10.85 1.08
CA LEU A 69 9.29 10.40 1.37
C LEU A 69 9.21 8.90 1.70
N VAL A 70 10.19 8.09 1.28
CA VAL A 70 10.21 6.64 1.51
C VAL A 70 9.99 6.28 2.99
N PRO A 71 10.65 6.92 3.98
CA PRO A 71 10.43 6.59 5.40
C PRO A 71 9.01 6.85 5.90
N SER A 72 8.24 7.71 5.22
CA SER A 72 6.85 7.99 5.61
C SER A 72 5.93 6.78 5.45
N VAL A 73 6.21 5.86 4.52
CA VAL A 73 5.39 4.66 4.28
C VAL A 73 5.41 3.70 5.47
N PRO A 74 6.58 3.16 5.91
CA PRO A 74 6.60 2.27 7.06
C PRO A 74 6.16 2.97 8.35
N ALA A 75 6.48 4.26 8.53
CA ALA A 75 6.02 5.03 9.68
C ALA A 75 4.49 5.15 9.72
N PHE A 76 3.85 5.45 8.58
CA PHE A 76 2.40 5.52 8.47
C PHE A 76 1.75 4.17 8.81
N VAL A 77 2.23 3.09 8.19
CA VAL A 77 1.71 1.74 8.42
C VAL A 77 1.87 1.33 9.88
N LYS A 78 3.08 1.47 10.45
CA LYS A 78 3.35 1.15 11.86
C LYS A 78 2.46 1.96 12.80
N GLY A 79 2.36 3.27 12.56
CA GLY A 79 1.54 4.18 13.37
C GLY A 79 0.07 3.77 13.43
N ILE A 80 -0.48 3.27 12.31
CA ILE A 80 -1.86 2.79 12.26
C ILE A 80 -2.00 1.37 12.86
N VAL A 81 -1.18 0.43 12.40
CA VAL A 81 -1.46 -1.01 12.61
C VAL A 81 -0.88 -1.59 13.90
N TYR A 82 0.11 -0.94 14.51
CA TYR A 82 0.76 -1.43 15.73
C TYR A 82 0.22 -0.73 16.99
N ASP A 83 -0.93 -0.09 16.88
CA ASP A 83 -1.59 0.57 17.99
C ASP A 83 -3.07 0.17 18.05
N GLU A 84 -3.48 -0.46 19.15
CA GLU A 84 -4.81 -1.04 19.31
C GLU A 84 -5.91 0.03 19.27
N GLN A 85 -5.64 1.21 19.84
CA GLN A 85 -6.59 2.32 19.82
C GLN A 85 -6.85 2.80 18.38
N ASN A 86 -5.80 2.94 17.57
CA ASN A 86 -5.92 3.30 16.16
C ASN A 86 -6.63 2.22 15.35
N LEU A 87 -6.40 0.94 15.63
CA LEU A 87 -7.11 -0.15 14.96
C LEU A 87 -8.62 -0.11 15.26
N ASN A 88 -9.00 0.16 16.51
CA ASN A 88 -10.41 0.31 16.90
C ASN A 88 -11.07 1.51 16.22
N GLU A 89 -10.40 2.67 16.21
CA GLU A 89 -10.92 3.86 15.53
C GLU A 89 -11.00 3.67 14.01
N LEU A 90 -10.03 3.00 13.40
CA LEU A 90 -10.07 2.67 11.98
C LEU A 90 -11.21 1.72 11.67
N TYR A 91 -11.45 0.72 12.52
CA TYR A 91 -12.59 -0.18 12.39
C TYR A 91 -13.92 0.58 12.46
N GLU A 92 -14.09 1.47 13.43
CA GLU A 92 -15.29 2.32 13.53
C GLU A 92 -15.50 3.20 12.29
N MET A 93 -14.42 3.69 11.68
CA MET A 93 -14.48 4.48 10.46
C MET A 93 -15.00 3.69 9.26
N VAL A 94 -14.61 2.42 9.13
CA VAL A 94 -14.86 1.61 7.91
C VAL A 94 -15.92 0.51 8.10
N ASN A 95 -16.39 0.24 9.32
CA ASN A 95 -17.26 -0.92 9.61
C ASN A 95 -18.60 -0.92 8.85
N ASN A 96 -19.07 0.25 8.41
CA ASN A 96 -20.32 0.42 7.69
C ASN A 96 -20.09 0.62 6.19
N TRP A 97 -18.85 0.43 5.70
CA TRP A 97 -18.54 0.50 4.28
C TRP A 97 -18.84 -0.85 3.62
N SER A 98 -19.60 -0.82 2.54
CA SER A 98 -19.69 -1.99 1.67
C SER A 98 -18.38 -2.19 0.89
N PHE A 99 -18.10 -3.41 0.45
CA PHE A 99 -16.93 -3.63 -0.41
C PHE A 99 -17.09 -2.96 -1.78
N SER A 100 -18.32 -2.94 -2.31
CA SER A 100 -18.63 -2.34 -3.62
C SER A 100 -18.45 -0.82 -3.62
N GLU A 101 -18.86 -0.12 -2.57
CA GLU A 101 -18.63 1.33 -2.48
C GLU A 101 -17.15 1.68 -2.32
N PHE A 102 -16.40 0.87 -1.57
CA PHE A 102 -14.97 1.06 -1.39
C PHE A 102 -14.24 0.90 -2.73
N GLU A 103 -14.54 -0.15 -3.49
CA GLU A 103 -13.97 -0.36 -4.83
C GLU A 103 -14.37 0.76 -5.80
N ALA A 104 -15.62 1.23 -5.74
CA ALA A 104 -16.09 2.34 -6.57
C ALA A 104 -15.37 3.67 -6.23
N MET A 105 -15.09 3.93 -4.96
CA MET A 105 -14.26 5.06 -4.53
C MET A 105 -12.82 4.87 -5.02
N LYS A 106 -12.21 3.72 -4.75
CA LYS A 106 -10.83 3.40 -5.11
C LYS A 106 -10.58 3.55 -6.61
N ALA A 107 -11.51 3.11 -7.46
CA ALA A 107 -11.42 3.25 -8.91
C ALA A 107 -11.35 4.71 -9.39
N GLN A 108 -11.84 5.67 -8.60
CA GLN A 108 -11.79 7.10 -8.94
C GLN A 108 -10.50 7.79 -8.48
N ILE A 109 -9.81 7.24 -7.48
CA ILE A 109 -8.59 7.81 -6.88
C ILE A 109 -7.47 8.03 -7.92
N PRO A 110 -7.17 7.10 -8.84
CA PRO A 110 -6.11 7.32 -9.83
C PRO A 110 -6.31 8.58 -10.69
N ARG A 111 -7.57 8.94 -10.97
CA ARG A 111 -7.90 10.11 -11.80
C ARG A 111 -8.04 11.40 -10.98
N ASN A 112 -8.73 11.33 -9.84
CA ASN A 112 -9.12 12.50 -9.06
C ASN A 112 -8.18 12.76 -7.86
N GLY A 113 -7.30 11.81 -7.54
CA GLY A 113 -6.42 11.84 -6.38
C GLY A 113 -7.20 12.05 -5.08
N LEU A 114 -6.66 12.93 -4.23
CA LEU A 114 -7.26 13.30 -2.95
C LEU A 114 -8.54 14.14 -3.08
N ASN A 115 -8.92 14.57 -4.28
CA ASN A 115 -10.20 15.24 -4.53
C ASN A 115 -11.35 14.28 -4.78
N THR A 116 -11.11 12.97 -4.87
CA THR A 116 -12.20 11.97 -4.90
C THR A 116 -13.12 12.19 -3.72
N VAL A 117 -14.43 12.23 -3.97
CA VAL A 117 -15.45 12.39 -2.93
C VAL A 117 -16.04 11.03 -2.60
N PHE A 118 -16.14 10.73 -1.31
CA PHE A 118 -16.74 9.52 -0.79
C PHE A 118 -17.57 9.86 0.44
N ARG A 119 -18.86 9.47 0.41
CA ARG A 119 -19.83 9.75 1.49
C ARG A 119 -19.91 11.22 1.91
N GLY A 120 -19.68 12.15 0.98
CA GLY A 120 -19.76 13.60 1.21
C GLY A 120 -18.45 14.24 1.67
N GLU A 121 -17.41 13.46 1.92
CA GLU A 121 -16.07 13.92 2.32
C GLU A 121 -15.05 13.68 1.21
N LYS A 122 -13.99 14.50 1.15
CA LYS A 122 -12.90 14.23 0.21
C LYS A 122 -11.95 13.20 0.79
N VAL A 123 -11.33 12.40 -0.06
CA VAL A 123 -10.22 11.51 0.33
C VAL A 123 -9.10 12.28 1.03
N LEU A 124 -8.91 13.58 0.73
CA LEU A 124 -8.01 14.46 1.48
C LEU A 124 -8.33 14.53 2.99
N ASP A 125 -9.60 14.56 3.36
CA ASP A 125 -10.04 14.69 4.75
C ASP A 125 -9.76 13.38 5.51
N PHE A 126 -10.07 12.24 4.88
CA PHE A 126 -9.64 10.93 5.37
C PHE A 126 -8.11 10.84 5.51
N ALA A 127 -7.34 11.31 4.52
CA ALA A 127 -5.89 11.27 4.55
C ALA A 127 -5.30 12.10 5.71
N LYS A 128 -5.87 13.27 6.02
CA LYS A 128 -5.47 14.07 7.19
C LYS A 128 -5.74 13.31 8.49
N LYS A 129 -6.96 12.79 8.65
CA LYS A 129 -7.34 12.02 9.84
C LYS A 129 -6.42 10.81 10.04
N LEU A 130 -6.17 10.04 9.00
CA LEU A 130 -5.30 8.86 9.06
C LEU A 130 -3.85 9.24 9.39
N LEU A 131 -3.33 10.36 8.89
CA LEU A 131 -1.97 10.81 9.24
C LEU A 131 -1.85 11.29 10.69
N ASP A 132 -2.88 11.93 11.23
CA ASP A 132 -2.92 12.31 12.65
C ASP A 132 -3.01 11.07 13.54
N MET A 133 -3.88 10.10 13.20
CA MET A 133 -3.94 8.80 13.88
C MET A 133 -2.56 8.10 13.87
N ALA A 134 -1.92 8.02 12.70
CA ALA A 134 -0.60 7.39 12.58
C ALA A 134 0.45 8.06 13.47
N GLU A 135 0.47 9.39 13.52
CA GLU A 135 1.37 10.15 14.40
C GLU A 135 1.12 9.81 15.88
N ASP A 136 -0.14 9.78 16.30
CA ASP A 136 -0.49 9.48 17.69
C ASP A 136 -0.11 8.05 18.08
N GLY A 137 -0.31 7.08 17.18
CA GLY A 137 0.10 5.69 17.40
C GLY A 137 1.61 5.52 17.52
N LEU A 138 2.41 6.24 16.72
CA LEU A 138 3.87 6.23 16.84
C LEU A 138 4.33 6.83 18.18
N LYS A 139 3.71 7.95 18.60
CA LYS A 139 4.01 8.58 19.89
C LYS A 139 3.68 7.67 21.07
N ARG A 140 2.56 6.95 21.02
CA ARG A 140 2.18 5.96 22.04
C ARG A 140 3.13 4.76 22.07
N ASN A 141 3.51 4.24 20.91
CA ASN A 141 4.46 3.14 20.79
C ASN A 141 5.87 3.48 21.30
N ARG A 142 6.24 4.78 21.29
CA ARG A 142 7.44 5.34 21.94
C ARG A 142 8.75 4.60 21.58
N THR A 143 8.87 4.17 20.32
CA THR A 143 10.16 3.72 19.78
C THR A 143 11.03 4.96 19.56
N ILE A 144 12.04 5.13 20.40
CA ILE A 144 12.90 6.33 20.41
C ILE A 144 14.32 6.04 19.94
N ASP A 145 14.93 7.01 19.28
CA ASP A 145 16.35 6.98 18.94
C ASP A 145 17.24 7.38 20.14
N ALA A 146 18.56 7.37 19.94
CA ALA A 146 19.54 7.78 20.96
C ALA A 146 19.44 9.26 21.37
N HIS A 147 18.70 10.08 20.62
CA HIS A 147 18.48 11.49 20.87
C HIS A 147 17.09 11.78 21.47
N GLY A 148 16.30 10.74 21.73
CA GLY A 148 14.96 10.85 22.32
C GLY A 148 13.86 11.24 21.32
N ASN A 149 14.14 11.22 20.02
CA ASN A 149 13.11 11.43 18.99
C ASN A 149 12.35 10.13 18.76
N ASP A 150 11.02 10.21 18.71
CA ASP A 150 10.19 9.11 18.25
C ASP A 150 10.04 9.11 16.71
N GLU A 151 9.52 8.00 16.17
CA GLU A 151 9.40 7.77 14.72
C GLU A 151 8.39 8.69 14.01
N SER A 152 7.56 9.46 14.72
CA SER A 152 6.62 10.41 14.10
C SER A 152 7.33 11.46 13.23
N VAL A 153 8.63 11.70 13.45
CA VAL A 153 9.44 12.57 12.61
C VAL A 153 9.42 12.15 11.13
N TYR A 154 9.28 10.85 10.85
CA TYR A 154 9.23 10.31 9.49
C TYR A 154 7.92 10.63 8.76
N LEU A 155 6.87 11.06 9.47
CA LEU A 155 5.62 11.53 8.86
C LEU A 155 5.69 12.99 8.41
N LYS A 156 6.62 13.80 8.93
CA LYS A 156 6.72 15.24 8.60
C LYS A 156 6.74 15.51 7.08
N PRO A 157 7.52 14.78 6.26
CA PRO A 157 7.56 15.02 4.81
C PRO A 157 6.20 14.83 4.13
N ILE A 158 5.51 13.71 4.39
CA ILE A 158 4.18 13.46 3.79
C ILE A 158 3.12 14.40 4.35
N LYS A 159 3.17 14.76 5.65
CA LYS A 159 2.25 15.74 6.25
C LYS A 159 2.33 17.10 5.55
N LYS A 160 3.50 17.53 5.07
CA LYS A 160 3.60 18.78 4.29
C LYS A 160 2.70 18.76 3.04
N PHE A 161 2.71 17.67 2.28
CA PHE A 161 1.86 17.54 1.08
C PHE A 161 0.36 17.54 1.45
N ILE A 162 -0.01 16.80 2.49
CA ILE A 162 -1.42 16.61 2.84
C ILE A 162 -2.02 17.84 3.57
N PHE A 163 -1.28 18.43 4.51
CA PHE A 163 -1.80 19.50 5.36
C PHE A 163 -1.52 20.91 4.82
N ILE A 164 -0.40 21.10 4.11
CA ILE A 164 0.01 22.42 3.60
C ILE A 164 -0.36 22.57 2.12
N GLU A 165 0.09 21.65 1.27
CA GLU A 165 -0.19 21.74 -0.17
C GLU A 165 -1.62 21.29 -0.51
N GLY A 166 -2.26 20.50 0.36
CA GLY A 166 -3.61 19.97 0.16
C GLY A 166 -3.72 19.00 -1.02
N CYS A 167 -2.62 18.36 -1.43
CA CYS A 167 -2.59 17.45 -2.57
C CYS A 167 -1.54 16.36 -2.42
N SER A 168 -1.66 15.28 -3.20
CA SER A 168 -0.65 14.21 -3.23
C SER A 168 0.66 14.69 -3.86
N PRO A 169 1.81 14.01 -3.61
CA PRO A 169 3.06 14.35 -4.25
C PRO A 169 3.00 14.41 -5.79
N SER A 170 2.25 13.51 -6.44
CA SER A 170 2.04 13.53 -7.90
C SER A 170 1.35 14.80 -8.40
N HIS A 171 0.26 15.22 -7.75
CA HIS A 171 -0.43 16.48 -8.03
C HIS A 171 0.46 17.71 -7.82
N TRP A 172 1.28 17.71 -6.75
CA TRP A 172 2.26 18.76 -6.51
C TRP A 172 3.29 18.83 -7.65
N LEU A 173 3.83 17.69 -8.10
CA LEU A 173 4.72 17.64 -9.27
C LEU A 173 4.05 18.20 -10.52
N VAL A 174 2.83 17.78 -10.83
CA VAL A 174 2.09 18.25 -12.00
C VAL A 174 1.84 19.76 -11.93
N LYS A 175 1.51 20.29 -10.74
CA LYS A 175 1.32 21.74 -10.52
C LYS A 175 2.61 22.52 -10.83
N ASN A 176 3.74 22.08 -10.30
CA ASN A 176 5.04 22.73 -10.54
C ASN A 176 5.50 22.58 -11.99
N TRP A 177 5.31 21.40 -12.59
CA TRP A 177 5.60 21.15 -13.99
C TRP A 177 4.80 22.08 -14.92
N LYS A 178 3.50 22.26 -14.69
CA LYS A 178 2.68 23.20 -15.48
C LYS A 178 2.96 24.67 -15.17
N GLY A 179 3.48 24.98 -13.99
CA GLY A 179 3.76 26.33 -13.51
C GLY A 179 5.24 26.67 -13.58
N ASP A 180 5.87 26.83 -12.42
CA ASP A 180 7.21 27.38 -12.23
C ASP A 180 8.32 26.68 -13.04
N TRP A 181 8.15 25.40 -13.38
CA TRP A 181 9.12 24.66 -14.17
C TRP A 181 8.94 24.84 -15.68
N GLY A 182 7.86 25.46 -16.13
CA GLY A 182 7.64 25.75 -17.55
C GLY A 182 7.65 24.49 -18.42
N GLN A 183 7.02 23.41 -17.94
CA GLN A 183 6.98 22.08 -18.55
C GLN A 183 8.35 21.38 -18.66
N ASN A 184 9.36 21.86 -17.92
CA ASN A 184 10.64 21.18 -17.78
C ASN A 184 10.53 19.98 -16.82
N PHE A 185 10.94 18.79 -17.28
CA PHE A 185 10.95 17.57 -16.47
C PHE A 185 12.21 17.39 -15.62
N PHE A 186 13.32 18.09 -15.91
CA PHE A 186 14.58 17.94 -15.17
C PHE A 186 14.45 18.05 -13.63
N PRO A 187 13.64 18.96 -13.06
CA PRO A 187 13.46 19.05 -11.62
C PRO A 187 12.91 17.77 -10.97
N VAL A 188 12.15 16.94 -11.70
CA VAL A 188 11.66 15.64 -11.19
C VAL A 188 12.82 14.69 -10.93
N PHE A 189 13.82 14.66 -11.82
CA PHE A 189 14.99 13.80 -11.65
C PHE A 189 15.81 14.20 -10.42
N GLU A 190 16.01 15.51 -10.23
CA GLU A 190 16.70 16.00 -9.03
C GLU A 190 15.90 15.69 -7.75
N TRP A 191 14.56 15.75 -7.79
CA TRP A 191 13.71 15.39 -6.65
C TRP A 191 13.75 13.90 -6.30
N CYS A 192 13.92 13.04 -7.30
CA CYS A 192 14.00 11.58 -7.13
C CYS A 192 15.43 11.06 -6.89
N LYS A 193 16.43 11.94 -6.87
CA LYS A 193 17.84 11.57 -6.75
C LYS A 193 18.15 11.04 -5.34
N TYR A 194 18.92 9.95 -5.28
CA TYR A 194 19.47 9.33 -4.07
C TYR A 194 20.76 10.02 -3.61
#